data_AF-R8MD51-F1
#
_entry.id   AF-R8MD51-F1
#
_cell.length_a   1.000
_cell.length_b   1.000
_cell.length_c   1.000
_cell.angle_alpha   90.00
_cell.angle_beta   90.00
_cell.angle_gamma   90.00
#
_symmetry.space_group_name_H-M   'P 1'
#
loop_
_entity.id
_entity.type
_entity.pdbx_description
1 polymer ?
#
loop_
_entity_poly.entity_id
_entity_poly.type
_entity_poly.pdbx_seq_one_letter_code
_entity_poly.pdbx_strand_id
1 'polypeptide(L)'
;MSLTPHEKLKQRIADEGIKIVQKNSYGTDNYSYSLVTNSNGDLVDRLIVEPMFPEISNEEQAFSLAHELGHHQAYVKRNKFLRVFFTDIREIKASNFFTIFTFPFIIYDEYKAWKNAKNICKEEQILASVETNISFEHRKQYALQTYWKEYKDSIFGTIKWFLSTYISCIILVLFLHLTYQAQIHIPLLYDLQEAVGTDNSRTGYVNVFYFLTIVTMLLVWFVKLISNRNRTSYKGTVFNNNRK
;
A
#
# COMPACT_ATOMS: atom_id res chain seq x y z
N MET A 1 -38.42 -10.96 13.62
CA MET A 1 -37.02 -11.30 13.94
C MET A 1 -36.23 -10.00 13.96
N SER A 2 -35.44 -9.73 15.00
CA SER A 2 -34.49 -8.62 14.99
C SER A 2 -33.35 -8.96 14.03
N LEU A 3 -33.04 -8.06 13.10
CA LEU A 3 -31.90 -8.21 12.20
C LEU A 3 -30.59 -8.32 13.00
N THR A 4 -29.72 -9.21 12.56
CA THR A 4 -28.36 -9.30 13.10
C THR A 4 -27.57 -8.03 12.77
N PRO A 5 -26.53 -7.65 13.54
CA PRO A 5 -25.68 -6.51 13.24
C PRO A 5 -25.16 -6.46 11.79
N HIS A 6 -24.75 -7.61 11.26
CA HIS A 6 -24.32 -7.75 9.88
C HIS A 6 -25.43 -7.43 8.88
N GLU A 7 -26.63 -8.00 9.06
CA GLU A 7 -27.78 -7.74 8.17
C GLU A 7 -28.24 -6.29 8.20
N LYS A 8 -28.20 -5.64 9.37
CA LYS A 8 -28.47 -4.20 9.49
C LYS A 8 -27.53 -3.38 8.61
N LEU A 9 -26.23 -3.67 8.65
CA LEU A 9 -25.26 -2.96 7.80
C LEU A 9 -25.48 -3.25 6.32
N LYS A 10 -25.79 -4.49 5.95
CA LYS A 10 -26.08 -4.81 4.54
C LYS A 10 -27.29 -4.05 4.03
N GLN A 11 -28.35 -3.95 4.84
CA GLN A 11 -29.52 -3.16 4.50
C GLN A 11 -29.15 -1.68 4.34
N ARG A 12 -28.41 -1.12 5.30
CA ARG A 12 -27.95 0.28 5.23
C ARG A 12 -27.12 0.57 3.98
N ILE A 13 -26.21 -0.33 3.61
CA ILE A 13 -25.38 -0.20 2.40
C ILE A 13 -26.24 -0.24 1.13
N ALA A 14 -27.23 -1.14 1.09
CA ALA A 14 -28.18 -1.23 -0.01
C ALA A 14 -29.04 0.04 -0.13
N ASP A 15 -29.47 0.62 0.99
CA ASP A 15 -30.23 1.88 1.03
C ASP A 15 -29.40 3.08 0.52
N GLU A 16 -28.08 3.06 0.69
CA GLU A 16 -27.16 4.05 0.09
C GLU A 16 -26.84 3.77 -1.39
N GLY A 17 -27.47 2.75 -2.00
CA GLY A 17 -27.33 2.40 -3.41
C GLY A 17 -25.99 1.77 -3.79
N ILE A 18 -25.28 1.18 -2.82
CA ILE A 18 -23.96 0.58 -3.02
C ILE A 18 -24.11 -0.93 -3.19
N LYS A 19 -23.45 -1.50 -4.19
CA LYS A 19 -23.51 -2.94 -4.46
C LYS A 19 -22.57 -3.71 -3.52
N ILE A 20 -23.09 -4.72 -2.83
CA ILE A 20 -22.26 -5.70 -2.11
C ILE A 20 -21.99 -6.90 -3.02
N VAL A 21 -20.73 -7.29 -3.13
CA VAL A 21 -20.30 -8.44 -3.95
C VAL A 21 -19.53 -9.42 -3.09
N GLN A 22 -19.85 -10.70 -3.20
CA GLN A 22 -19.10 -11.75 -2.52
C GLN A 22 -17.91 -12.19 -3.36
N LYS A 23 -16.75 -12.34 -2.72
CA LYS A 23 -15.55 -12.93 -3.32
C LYS A 23 -15.30 -14.29 -2.69
N ASN A 24 -14.96 -15.27 -3.53
CA ASN A 24 -14.53 -16.58 -3.05
C ASN A 24 -13.15 -16.47 -2.36
N SER A 25 -13.19 -16.08 -1.10
CA SER A 25 -12.04 -15.84 -0.23
C SER A 25 -12.38 -16.20 1.20
N TYR A 26 -11.36 -16.71 1.90
CA TYR A 26 -11.39 -17.09 3.32
C TYR A 26 -10.67 -16.04 4.16
N GLY A 27 -10.88 -16.06 5.47
CA GLY A 27 -10.09 -15.30 6.43
C GLY A 27 -10.77 -14.04 7.00
N THR A 28 -10.03 -13.34 7.85
CA THR A 28 -10.55 -12.36 8.80
C THR A 28 -10.68 -10.93 8.25
N ASP A 29 -10.03 -10.59 7.14
CA ASP A 29 -9.77 -9.19 6.75
C ASP A 29 -9.97 -8.91 5.23
N ASN A 30 -10.81 -9.68 4.56
CA ASN A 30 -11.01 -9.57 3.11
C ASN A 30 -12.19 -8.67 2.68
N TYR A 31 -12.52 -7.69 3.52
CA TYR A 31 -13.49 -6.65 3.17
C TYR A 31 -12.77 -5.53 2.41
N SER A 32 -13.39 -5.00 1.35
CA SER A 32 -12.79 -3.87 0.63
C SER A 32 -13.80 -3.03 -0.13
N TYR A 33 -13.61 -1.72 -0.08
CA TYR A 33 -14.29 -0.76 -0.91
C TYR A 33 -13.52 -0.55 -2.23
N SER A 34 -14.21 -0.78 -3.35
CA SER A 34 -13.64 -0.64 -4.69
C SER A 34 -14.46 0.31 -5.56
N LEU A 35 -13.75 1.07 -6.39
CA LEU A 35 -14.30 1.91 -7.44
C LEU A 35 -14.17 1.17 -8.77
N VAL A 36 -15.28 0.98 -9.49
CA VAL A 36 -15.26 0.43 -10.84
C VAL A 36 -15.23 1.60 -11.81
N THR A 37 -14.24 1.64 -12.69
CA THR A 37 -14.10 2.66 -13.73
C THR A 37 -14.25 2.05 -15.13
N ASN A 38 -14.73 2.83 -16.10
CA ASN A 38 -14.78 2.43 -17.50
C ASN A 38 -13.40 2.54 -18.16
N SER A 39 -13.30 2.16 -19.43
CA SER A 39 -12.08 2.30 -20.26
C SER A 39 -11.57 3.73 -20.38
N ASN A 40 -12.41 4.72 -20.11
CA ASN A 40 -12.09 6.15 -20.19
C ASN A 40 -11.70 6.73 -18.82
N GLY A 41 -11.71 5.91 -17.76
CA GLY A 41 -11.41 6.34 -16.39
C GLY A 41 -12.61 6.98 -15.66
N ASP A 42 -13.80 7.03 -16.25
CA ASP A 42 -14.99 7.50 -15.58
C ASP A 42 -15.51 6.45 -14.59
N LEU A 43 -16.00 6.91 -13.44
CA LEU A 43 -16.57 6.05 -12.42
C LEU A 43 -17.89 5.43 -12.92
N VAL A 44 -17.94 4.10 -12.99
CA VAL A 44 -19.09 3.30 -13.42
C VAL A 44 -19.90 2.82 -12.22
N ASP A 45 -19.23 2.27 -11.21
CA ASP A 45 -19.91 1.65 -10.06
C ASP A 45 -19.06 1.74 -8.79
N ARG A 46 -19.71 1.55 -7.65
CA ARG A 46 -19.09 1.50 -6.32
C ARG A 46 -19.52 0.22 -5.65
N LEU A 47 -18.53 -0.57 -5.24
CA LEU A 47 -18.82 -1.86 -4.64
C LEU A 47 -18.05 -2.07 -3.34
N ILE A 48 -18.73 -2.73 -2.41
CA ILE A 48 -18.11 -3.29 -1.21
C ILE A 48 -18.00 -4.79 -1.44
N VAL A 49 -16.78 -5.29 -1.35
CA VAL A 49 -16.47 -6.72 -1.44
C VAL A 49 -16.50 -7.29 -0.03
N GLU A 50 -17.20 -8.41 0.14
CA GLU A 50 -17.16 -9.23 1.35
C GLU A 50 -16.61 -10.63 1.02
N PRO A 51 -15.92 -11.30 1.97
CA PRO A 51 -15.53 -12.69 1.80
C PRO A 51 -16.75 -13.61 1.86
N MET A 52 -16.74 -14.66 1.03
CA MET A 52 -17.76 -15.71 1.05
C MET A 52 -17.72 -16.57 2.33
N PHE A 53 -16.53 -16.72 2.93
CA PHE A 53 -16.31 -17.52 4.14
C PHE A 53 -15.58 -16.68 5.21
N PRO A 54 -16.28 -15.74 5.88
CA PRO A 54 -15.69 -14.94 6.94
C PRO A 54 -15.39 -15.80 8.18
N GLU A 55 -14.20 -15.63 8.74
CA GLU A 55 -13.74 -16.33 9.96
C GLU A 55 -13.85 -15.43 11.21
N ILE A 56 -14.80 -14.50 11.21
CA ILE A 56 -14.99 -13.47 12.23
C ILE A 56 -16.46 -13.40 12.68
N SER A 57 -16.71 -12.84 13.86
CA SER A 57 -18.06 -12.78 14.44
C SER A 57 -19.01 -11.91 13.61
N ASN A 58 -20.33 -12.07 13.78
CA ASN A 58 -21.32 -11.27 13.06
C ASN A 58 -21.13 -9.75 13.32
N GLU A 59 -20.78 -9.39 14.55
CA GLU A 59 -20.44 -8.02 14.96
C GLU A 59 -19.18 -7.53 14.26
N GLU A 60 -18.13 -8.34 14.20
CA GLU A 60 -16.88 -7.96 13.52
C GLU A 60 -17.07 -7.82 12.01
N GLN A 61 -17.93 -8.63 11.40
CA GLN A 61 -18.35 -8.47 10.00
C GLN A 61 -19.07 -7.13 9.82
N ALA A 62 -19.98 -6.78 10.74
CA ALA A 62 -20.66 -5.48 10.73
C ALA A 62 -19.68 -4.31 10.89
N PHE A 63 -18.68 -4.42 11.76
CA PHE A 63 -17.64 -3.40 11.92
C PHE A 63 -16.82 -3.22 10.64
N SER A 64 -16.49 -4.33 9.96
CA SER A 64 -15.75 -4.32 8.70
C SER A 64 -16.59 -3.70 7.57
N LEU A 65 -17.86 -4.04 7.46
CA LEU A 65 -18.78 -3.40 6.50
C LEU A 65 -18.95 -1.89 6.79
N ALA A 66 -19.07 -1.51 8.07
CA ALA A 66 -19.15 -0.11 8.46
C ALA A 66 -17.87 0.68 8.14
N HIS A 67 -16.70 0.04 8.23
CA HIS A 67 -15.42 0.59 7.77
C HIS A 67 -15.46 0.88 6.27
N GLU A 68 -15.82 -0.11 5.46
CA GLU A 68 -15.86 0.06 4.00
C GLU A 68 -16.90 1.11 3.56
N LEU A 69 -18.04 1.17 4.26
CA LEU A 69 -19.01 2.25 4.08
C LEU A 69 -18.43 3.61 4.52
N GLY A 70 -17.62 3.63 5.58
CA GLY A 70 -16.88 4.81 6.02
C GLY A 70 -15.91 5.35 4.97
N HIS A 71 -15.24 4.47 4.22
CA HIS A 71 -14.41 4.82 3.05
C HIS A 71 -15.25 5.43 1.93
N HIS A 72 -16.40 4.82 1.61
CA HIS A 72 -17.35 5.36 0.64
C HIS A 72 -17.79 6.79 1.00
N GLN A 73 -18.25 7.02 2.23
CA GLN A 73 -18.72 8.33 2.68
C GLN A 73 -17.59 9.37 2.66
N ALA A 74 -16.36 8.97 3.00
CA ALA A 74 -15.19 9.84 2.92
C ALA A 74 -14.90 10.23 1.45
N TYR A 75 -14.98 9.28 0.52
CA TYR A 75 -14.80 9.51 -0.91
C TYR A 75 -15.85 10.48 -1.49
N VAL A 76 -17.13 10.29 -1.16
CA VAL A 76 -18.22 11.17 -1.63
C VAL A 76 -18.04 12.60 -1.16
N LYS A 77 -17.65 12.81 0.09
CA LYS A 77 -17.45 14.15 0.67
C LYS A 77 -16.20 14.87 0.13
N ARG A 78 -15.25 14.15 -0.49
CA ARG A 78 -14.05 14.76 -1.10
C ARG A 78 -14.41 15.49 -2.39
N ASN A 79 -13.77 16.63 -2.62
CA ASN A 79 -13.76 17.28 -3.92
C ASN A 79 -12.98 16.45 -4.96
N LYS A 80 -13.11 16.79 -6.25
CA LYS A 80 -12.47 16.04 -7.35
C LYS A 80 -10.94 15.90 -7.19
N PHE A 81 -10.27 16.98 -6.76
CA PHE A 81 -8.83 16.98 -6.56
C PHE A 81 -8.38 15.99 -5.47
N LEU A 82 -9.04 16.05 -4.31
CA LEU A 82 -8.74 15.14 -3.21
C LEU A 82 -9.07 13.68 -3.54
N ARG A 83 -10.11 13.42 -4.34
CA ARG A 83 -10.41 12.07 -4.82
C ARG A 83 -9.24 11.52 -5.63
N VAL A 84 -8.74 12.28 -6.61
CA VAL A 84 -7.59 11.89 -7.43
C VAL A 84 -6.36 11.66 -6.55
N PHE A 85 -6.05 12.60 -5.65
CA PHE A 85 -4.90 12.50 -4.75
C PHE A 85 -4.92 11.22 -3.89
N PHE A 86 -6.03 10.90 -3.24
CA PHE A 86 -6.13 9.69 -2.40
C PHE A 86 -6.13 8.40 -3.23
N THR A 87 -6.68 8.42 -4.45
CA THR A 87 -6.56 7.29 -5.39
C THR A 87 -5.10 7.07 -5.78
N ASP A 88 -4.39 8.12 -6.20
CA ASP A 88 -2.98 8.05 -6.60
C ASP A 88 -2.10 7.56 -5.44
N ILE A 89 -2.33 8.05 -4.22
CA ILE A 89 -1.62 7.59 -3.01
C ILE A 89 -1.79 6.09 -2.78
N ARG A 90 -3.01 5.57 -2.92
CA ARG A 90 -3.30 4.14 -2.73
C ARG A 90 -2.65 3.29 -3.83
N GLU A 91 -2.62 3.77 -5.07
CA GLU A 91 -1.88 3.11 -6.16
C GLU A 91 -0.36 3.12 -5.91
N ILE A 92 0.19 4.25 -5.45
CA ILE A 92 1.61 4.40 -5.15
C ILE A 92 2.04 3.55 -3.95
N LYS A 93 1.15 3.26 -2.98
CA LYS A 93 1.42 2.33 -1.84
C LYS A 93 1.98 0.99 -2.32
N ALA A 94 1.56 0.50 -3.50
CA ALA A 94 2.07 -0.73 -4.07
C ALA A 94 3.57 -0.66 -4.48
N SER A 95 4.19 0.53 -4.43
CA SER A 95 5.61 0.75 -4.70
C SER A 95 6.39 1.07 -3.41
N ASN A 96 7.16 0.08 -2.94
CA ASN A 96 7.83 0.08 -1.63
C ASN A 96 8.62 1.35 -1.26
N PHE A 97 9.18 2.08 -2.23
CA PHE A 97 10.02 3.26 -1.95
C PHE A 97 9.21 4.50 -1.55
N PHE A 98 8.04 4.73 -2.16
CA PHE A 98 7.22 5.91 -1.89
C PHE A 98 6.23 5.71 -0.75
N THR A 99 6.10 4.48 -0.25
CA THR A 99 5.33 4.17 0.96
C THR A 99 5.70 5.11 2.10
N ILE A 100 6.97 5.52 2.23
CA ILE A 100 7.40 6.46 3.27
C ILE A 100 6.66 7.81 3.18
N PHE A 101 6.46 8.32 1.96
CA PHE A 101 5.82 9.62 1.72
C PHE A 101 4.29 9.51 1.66
N THR A 102 3.75 8.40 1.18
CA THR A 102 2.30 8.22 1.02
C THR A 102 1.62 7.72 2.30
N PHE A 103 2.37 7.07 3.19
CA PHE A 103 1.82 6.43 4.39
C PHE A 103 1.08 7.36 5.36
N PRO A 104 1.55 8.58 5.69
CA PRO A 104 0.80 9.47 6.58
C PRO A 104 -0.62 9.76 6.07
N PHE A 105 -0.77 9.86 4.75
CA PHE A 105 -2.07 10.08 4.12
C PHE A 105 -2.93 8.81 4.14
N ILE A 106 -2.34 7.64 3.96
CA ILE A 106 -3.03 6.34 4.05
C ILE A 106 -3.59 6.14 5.46
N ILE A 107 -2.75 6.35 6.49
CA ILE A 107 -3.20 6.25 7.90
C ILE A 107 -4.29 7.27 8.20
N TYR A 108 -4.17 8.50 7.71
CA TYR A 108 -5.21 9.50 7.88
C TYR A 108 -6.54 9.04 7.26
N ASP A 109 -6.49 8.44 6.07
CA ASP A 109 -7.67 7.91 5.37
C ASP A 109 -8.31 6.76 6.15
N GLU A 110 -7.53 5.78 6.60
CA GLU A 110 -7.99 4.65 7.42
C GLU A 110 -8.58 5.12 8.76
N TYR A 111 -7.91 6.04 9.44
CA TYR A 111 -8.43 6.59 10.69
C TYR A 111 -9.76 7.32 10.49
N LYS A 112 -9.89 8.07 9.40
CA LYS A 112 -11.15 8.76 9.04
C LYS A 112 -12.26 7.77 8.70
N ALA A 113 -11.95 6.69 8.00
CA ALA A 113 -12.91 5.61 7.70
C ALA A 113 -13.42 4.96 8.99
N TRP A 114 -12.52 4.59 9.91
CA TRP A 114 -12.90 4.06 11.22
C TRP A 114 -13.70 5.03 12.08
N LYS A 115 -13.43 6.33 11.99
CA LYS A 115 -14.24 7.36 12.67
C LYS A 115 -15.67 7.39 12.11
N ASN A 116 -15.83 7.30 10.79
CA ASN A 116 -17.15 7.22 10.16
C ASN A 116 -17.86 5.90 10.53
N ALA A 117 -17.13 4.77 10.50
CA ALA A 117 -17.64 3.46 10.90
C ALA A 117 -18.22 3.49 12.32
N LYS A 118 -17.53 4.14 13.25
CA LYS A 118 -18.02 4.30 14.64
C LYS A 118 -19.35 5.04 14.69
N ASN A 119 -19.54 6.07 13.86
CA ASN A 119 -20.80 6.81 13.82
C ASN A 119 -21.92 5.95 13.22
N ILE A 120 -21.65 5.27 12.10
CA ILE A 120 -22.59 4.34 11.47
C ILE A 120 -23.04 3.26 12.47
N CYS A 121 -22.10 2.60 13.15
CA CYS A 121 -22.44 1.55 14.12
C CYS A 121 -23.21 2.09 15.35
N LYS A 122 -23.08 3.38 15.68
CA LYS A 122 -23.91 4.02 16.71
C LYS A 122 -25.32 4.28 16.21
N GLU A 123 -25.46 4.82 15.00
CA GLU A 123 -26.74 5.10 14.35
C GLU A 123 -27.58 3.82 14.21
N GLU A 124 -26.95 2.71 13.81
CA GLU A 124 -27.57 1.38 13.66
C GLU A 124 -27.76 0.60 14.98
N GLN A 125 -27.41 1.24 16.12
CA GLN A 125 -27.48 0.66 17.47
C GLN A 125 -26.71 -0.67 17.62
N ILE A 126 -25.57 -0.79 16.95
CA ILE A 126 -24.70 -1.98 17.04
C ILE A 126 -23.74 -1.85 18.22
N LEU A 127 -23.30 -0.62 18.52
CA LEU A 127 -22.49 -0.31 19.71
C LEU A 127 -23.36 -0.05 20.95
N ALA A 128 -24.36 -0.91 21.17
CA ALA A 128 -25.35 -0.74 22.23
C ALA A 128 -24.84 -1.16 23.62
N SER A 129 -23.76 -1.94 23.70
CA SER A 129 -23.19 -2.44 24.94
C SER A 129 -21.74 -1.99 25.13
N VAL A 130 -21.25 -2.08 26.37
CA VAL A 130 -19.83 -1.83 26.68
C VAL A 130 -18.94 -2.83 25.95
N GLU A 131 -19.34 -4.10 25.90
CA GLU A 131 -18.60 -5.19 25.24
C GLU A 131 -18.45 -4.96 23.73
N THR A 132 -19.54 -4.59 23.04
CA THR A 132 -19.51 -4.30 21.59
C THR A 132 -18.65 -3.08 21.28
N ASN A 133 -18.63 -2.08 22.16
CA ASN A 133 -17.76 -0.90 22.02
C ASN A 133 -16.28 -1.25 22.20
N ILE A 134 -15.94 -2.09 23.19
CA ILE A 134 -14.58 -2.60 23.39
C ILE A 134 -14.13 -3.42 22.19
N SER A 135 -14.99 -4.33 21.70
CA SER A 135 -14.72 -5.15 20.52
C SER A 135 -14.44 -4.29 19.28
N PHE A 136 -15.26 -3.25 19.03
CA PHE A 136 -15.04 -2.29 17.95
C PHE A 136 -13.69 -1.57 18.07
N GLU A 137 -13.36 -1.07 19.26
CA GLU A 137 -12.09 -0.37 19.49
C GLU A 137 -10.88 -1.31 19.32
N HIS A 138 -10.99 -2.56 19.77
CA HIS A 138 -9.97 -3.59 19.56
C HIS A 138 -9.76 -3.88 18.06
N ARG A 139 -10.85 -4.10 17.31
CA ARG A 139 -10.80 -4.34 15.86
C ARG A 139 -10.17 -3.17 15.11
N LYS A 140 -10.57 -1.93 15.45
CA LYS A 140 -9.97 -0.71 14.90
C LYS A 140 -8.47 -0.63 15.16
N GLN A 141 -8.05 -0.88 16.41
CA GLN A 141 -6.64 -0.83 16.79
C GLN A 141 -5.83 -1.90 16.05
N TYR A 142 -6.35 -3.13 15.96
CA TYR A 142 -5.72 -4.21 15.22
C TYR A 142 -5.50 -3.85 13.74
N ALA A 143 -6.54 -3.32 13.08
CA ALA A 143 -6.44 -2.89 11.69
C ALA A 143 -5.38 -1.78 11.51
N LEU A 144 -5.42 -0.73 12.33
CA LEU A 144 -4.46 0.38 12.25
C LEU A 144 -3.02 -0.08 12.55
N GLN A 145 -2.82 -0.99 13.51
CA GLN A 145 -1.51 -1.55 13.83
C GLN A 145 -0.90 -2.31 12.65
N THR A 146 -1.72 -2.99 11.85
CA THR A 146 -1.27 -3.69 10.63
C THR A 146 -0.64 -2.71 9.64
N TYR A 147 -1.31 -1.58 9.36
CA TYR A 147 -0.73 -0.52 8.52
C TYR A 147 0.56 0.05 9.13
N TRP A 148 0.59 0.31 10.45
CA TRP A 148 1.81 0.79 11.12
C TRP A 148 2.97 -0.19 11.04
N LYS A 149 2.71 -1.49 11.11
CA LYS A 149 3.73 -2.53 10.96
C LYS A 149 4.29 -2.53 9.54
N GLU A 150 3.43 -2.54 8.53
CA GLU A 150 3.85 -2.46 7.11
C GLU A 150 4.75 -1.24 6.85
N TYR A 151 4.42 -0.09 7.43
CA TYR A 151 5.23 1.12 7.28
C TYR A 151 6.59 1.03 7.94
N LYS A 152 6.65 0.52 9.17
CA LYS A 152 7.92 0.29 9.86
C LYS A 152 8.80 -0.64 9.04
N ASP A 153 8.24 -1.75 8.57
CA ASP A 153 8.94 -2.74 7.75
C ASP A 153 9.46 -2.11 6.45
N SER A 154 8.67 -1.25 5.81
CA SER A 154 9.07 -0.50 4.61
C SER A 154 10.21 0.48 4.87
N ILE A 155 10.17 1.23 5.99
CA ILE A 155 11.26 2.15 6.39
C ILE A 155 12.53 1.36 6.67
N PHE A 156 12.46 0.33 7.51
CA PHE A 156 13.63 -0.47 7.87
C PHE A 156 14.21 -1.17 6.64
N GLY A 157 13.36 -1.67 5.74
CA GLY A 157 13.78 -2.23 4.46
C GLY A 157 14.52 -1.20 3.60
N THR A 158 14.03 0.02 3.52
CA THR A 158 14.66 1.11 2.75
C THR A 158 16.01 1.52 3.33
N ILE A 159 16.10 1.68 4.66
CA ILE A 159 17.37 2.00 5.35
C ILE A 159 18.38 0.86 5.14
N LYS A 160 17.94 -0.39 5.33
CA LYS A 160 18.79 -1.57 5.10
C LYS A 160 19.30 -1.62 3.66
N TRP A 161 18.46 -1.28 2.70
CA TRP A 161 18.85 -1.21 1.29
C TRP A 161 19.92 -0.14 1.04
N PHE A 162 19.76 1.08 1.56
CA PHE A 162 20.78 2.14 1.43
C PHE A 162 22.12 1.72 2.05
N LEU A 163 22.10 1.19 3.28
CA LEU A 163 23.30 0.69 3.96
C LEU A 163 23.97 -0.45 3.18
N SER A 164 23.19 -1.44 2.76
CA SER A 164 23.69 -2.57 1.98
C SER A 164 24.32 -2.10 0.67
N THR A 165 23.68 -1.16 -0.03
CA THR A 165 24.18 -0.62 -1.30
C THR A 165 25.50 0.12 -1.09
N TYR A 166 25.62 0.92 -0.04
CA TYR A 166 26.87 1.61 0.29
C TYR A 166 28.00 0.62 0.62
N ILE A 167 27.72 -0.41 1.43
CA ILE A 167 28.68 -1.49 1.73
C ILE A 167 29.10 -2.22 0.45
N SER A 168 28.17 -2.52 -0.46
CA SER A 168 28.48 -3.12 -1.75
C SER A 168 29.40 -2.24 -2.60
N CYS A 169 29.21 -0.91 -2.58
CA CYS A 169 30.09 0.03 -3.28
C CYS A 169 31.51 0.02 -2.69
N ILE A 170 31.64 -0.05 -1.35
CA ILE A 170 32.95 -0.21 -0.68
C ILE A 170 33.63 -1.50 -1.14
N ILE A 171 32.91 -2.62 -1.11
CA ILE A 171 33.44 -3.94 -1.52
C ILE A 171 33.87 -3.90 -2.98
N LEU A 172 33.09 -3.29 -3.86
CA LEU A 172 33.42 -3.14 -5.28
C LEU A 172 34.70 -2.34 -5.49
N VAL A 173 34.84 -1.18 -4.84
CA VAL A 173 36.05 -0.35 -4.93
C VAL A 173 37.27 -1.07 -4.38
N LEU A 174 37.13 -1.75 -3.24
CA LEU A 174 38.20 -2.57 -2.66
C LEU A 174 38.62 -3.70 -3.60
N PHE A 175 37.66 -4.40 -4.21
CA PHE A 175 37.92 -5.46 -5.17
C PHE A 175 38.70 -4.95 -6.39
N LEU A 176 38.29 -3.82 -6.98
CA LEU A 176 38.98 -3.20 -8.11
C LEU A 176 40.40 -2.76 -7.73
N HIS A 177 40.57 -2.17 -6.56
CA HIS A 177 41.89 -1.74 -6.08
C HIS A 177 42.84 -2.93 -5.85
N LEU A 178 42.38 -3.98 -5.17
CA LEU A 178 43.21 -5.16 -4.88
C LEU A 178 43.61 -5.91 -6.14
N THR A 179 42.68 -6.05 -7.10
CA THR A 179 42.97 -6.71 -8.38
C THR A 179 43.94 -5.88 -9.23
N TYR A 180 43.86 -4.55 -9.17
CA TYR A 180 44.86 -3.67 -9.79
C TYR A 180 46.25 -3.86 -9.18
N GLN A 181 46.37 -3.85 -7.85
CA GLN A 181 47.64 -4.08 -7.16
C GLN A 181 48.24 -5.46 -7.45
N ALA A 182 47.38 -6.47 -7.60
CA ALA A 182 47.78 -7.84 -7.96
C ALA A 182 48.09 -8.02 -9.46
N GLN A 183 47.98 -6.96 -10.27
CA GLN A 183 48.17 -7.00 -11.73
C GLN A 183 47.23 -8.00 -12.43
N ILE A 184 46.06 -8.26 -11.85
CA ILE A 184 45.03 -9.13 -12.43
C ILE A 184 44.15 -8.29 -13.34
N HIS A 185 44.16 -8.59 -14.64
CA HIS A 185 43.35 -7.87 -15.62
C HIS A 185 41.89 -8.32 -15.61
N ILE A 186 40.95 -7.38 -15.43
CA ILE A 186 39.49 -7.63 -15.52
C ILE A 186 38.96 -7.03 -16.83
N PRO A 187 38.71 -7.82 -17.89
CA PRO A 187 38.44 -7.29 -19.24
C PRO A 187 37.27 -6.30 -19.35
N LEU A 188 36.20 -6.51 -18.60
CA LEU A 188 34.99 -5.66 -18.66
C LEU A 188 35.06 -4.42 -17.77
N LEU A 189 36.01 -4.37 -16.83
CA LEU A 189 36.12 -3.30 -15.83
C LEU A 189 37.50 -2.66 -15.84
N TYR A 190 38.34 -2.93 -16.84
CA TYR A 190 39.75 -2.57 -16.83
C TYR A 190 39.97 -1.06 -16.68
N ASP A 191 39.29 -0.24 -17.48
CA ASP A 191 39.42 1.22 -17.40
C ASP A 191 38.99 1.74 -16.02
N LEU A 192 37.95 1.13 -15.44
CA LEU A 192 37.46 1.48 -14.11
C LEU A 192 38.42 1.02 -13.01
N GLN A 193 39.01 -0.16 -13.20
CA GLN A 193 40.00 -0.76 -12.33
C GLN A 193 41.28 0.10 -12.29
N GLU A 194 41.75 0.57 -13.45
CA GLU A 194 42.91 1.46 -13.57
C GLU A 194 42.63 2.83 -12.93
N ALA A 195 41.45 3.41 -13.17
CA ALA A 195 41.04 4.67 -12.56
C ALA A 195 40.99 4.59 -11.02
N VAL A 196 40.41 3.51 -10.47
CA VAL A 196 40.36 3.26 -9.02
C VAL A 196 41.75 2.94 -8.45
N GLY A 197 42.60 2.26 -9.22
CA GLY A 197 43.93 1.82 -8.83
C GLY A 197 44.96 2.96 -8.73
N THR A 198 44.84 3.96 -9.60
CA THR A 198 45.77 5.10 -9.71
C THR A 198 45.39 6.31 -8.85
N ASP A 199 44.11 6.47 -8.50
CA ASP A 199 43.65 7.58 -7.68
C ASP A 199 43.93 7.38 -6.17
N ASN A 200 44.23 8.48 -5.49
CA ASN A 200 44.43 8.54 -4.05
C ASN A 200 43.11 8.59 -3.26
N SER A 201 42.01 9.05 -3.86
CA SER A 201 40.71 9.24 -3.19
C SER A 201 39.70 8.13 -3.50
N ARG A 202 39.92 6.95 -2.90
CA ARG A 202 39.03 5.78 -3.06
C ARG A 202 37.61 6.03 -2.54
N THR A 203 37.48 6.85 -1.48
CA THR A 203 36.19 7.29 -0.95
C THR A 203 35.38 8.06 -2.00
N GLY A 204 36.05 8.82 -2.89
CA GLY A 204 35.41 9.50 -4.02
C GLY A 204 34.67 8.52 -4.92
N TYR A 205 35.32 7.43 -5.32
CA TYR A 205 34.70 6.39 -6.16
C TYR A 205 33.54 5.67 -5.48
N VAL A 206 33.67 5.35 -4.18
CA VAL A 206 32.57 4.76 -3.40
C VAL A 206 31.34 5.67 -3.46
N ASN A 207 31.52 6.98 -3.24
CA ASN A 207 30.43 7.94 -3.28
C ASN A 207 29.82 8.10 -4.68
N VAL A 208 30.65 8.10 -5.73
CA VAL A 208 30.17 8.18 -7.12
C VAL A 208 29.34 6.95 -7.48
N PHE A 209 29.83 5.74 -7.21
CA PHE A 209 29.06 4.52 -7.48
C PHE A 209 27.78 4.45 -6.68
N TYR A 210 27.82 4.85 -5.41
CA TYR A 210 26.65 4.92 -4.56
C TYR A 210 25.61 5.90 -5.12
N PHE A 211 26.03 7.11 -5.48
CA PHE A 211 25.15 8.12 -6.08
C PHE A 211 24.55 7.66 -7.40
N LEU A 212 25.37 7.10 -8.30
CA LEU A 212 24.91 6.53 -9.58
C LEU A 212 23.87 5.44 -9.39
N THR A 213 24.05 4.57 -8.39
CA THR A 213 23.11 3.49 -8.07
C THR A 213 21.77 4.07 -7.60
N ILE A 214 21.79 5.08 -6.73
CA ILE A 214 20.58 5.76 -6.26
C ILE A 214 19.87 6.45 -7.43
N VAL A 215 20.59 7.22 -8.24
CA VAL A 215 20.01 7.94 -9.39
C VAL A 215 19.38 6.95 -10.38
N THR A 216 20.08 5.86 -10.70
CA THR A 216 19.57 4.83 -11.62
C THR A 216 18.28 4.21 -11.07
N MET A 217 18.23 3.90 -9.77
CA MET A 217 17.02 3.39 -9.13
C MET A 217 15.86 4.39 -9.18
N LEU A 218 16.13 5.67 -8.92
CA LEU A 218 15.12 6.74 -9.02
C LEU A 218 14.61 6.89 -10.46
N LEU A 219 15.48 6.80 -11.47
CA LEU A 219 15.11 6.87 -12.88
C LEU A 219 14.27 5.66 -13.32
N VAL A 220 14.73 4.44 -13.01
CA VAL A 220 13.98 3.20 -13.30
C VAL A 220 12.60 3.26 -12.64
N TRP A 221 12.53 3.78 -11.41
CA TRP A 221 11.27 3.97 -10.72
C TRP A 221 10.39 5.05 -11.38
N PHE A 222 10.95 6.20 -11.76
CA PHE A 222 10.20 7.27 -12.43
C PHE A 222 9.58 6.77 -13.74
N VAL A 223 10.34 5.99 -14.52
CA VAL A 223 9.84 5.30 -15.72
C VAL A 223 8.70 4.33 -15.38
N LYS A 224 8.82 3.56 -14.28
CA LYS A 224 7.74 2.68 -13.81
C LYS A 224 6.50 3.47 -13.38
N LEU A 225 6.64 4.63 -12.74
CA LEU A 225 5.51 5.48 -12.36
C LEU A 225 4.78 5.99 -13.59
N ILE A 226 5.50 6.49 -14.60
CA ILE A 226 4.90 6.94 -15.87
C ILE A 226 4.21 5.77 -16.58
N SER A 227 4.87 4.61 -16.67
CA SER A 227 4.32 3.40 -17.29
C SER A 227 3.09 2.88 -16.55
N ASN A 228 3.10 2.89 -15.21
CA ASN A 228 1.96 2.51 -14.39
C ASN A 228 0.81 3.48 -14.55
N ARG A 229 1.03 4.80 -14.58
CA ARG A 229 -0.02 5.79 -14.86
C ARG A 229 -0.69 5.55 -16.21
N ASN A 230 0.09 5.17 -17.23
CA ASN A 230 -0.41 4.80 -18.54
C ASN A 230 -1.17 3.45 -18.53
N ARG A 231 -0.91 2.57 -17.56
CA ARG A 231 -1.58 1.28 -17.37
C ARG A 231 -2.74 1.31 -16.37
N THR A 232 -2.77 2.22 -15.39
CA THR A 232 -3.88 2.38 -14.42
C THR A 232 -5.05 3.13 -15.03
N SER A 233 -4.83 3.92 -16.09
CA SER A 233 -5.89 4.28 -17.04
C SER A 233 -6.55 3.07 -17.72
N TYR A 234 -5.98 1.87 -17.58
CA TYR A 234 -6.43 0.62 -18.19
C TYR A 234 -6.64 -0.52 -17.17
N LYS A 235 -6.73 -0.23 -15.88
CA LYS A 235 -7.09 -1.22 -14.85
C LYS A 235 -8.40 -0.85 -14.18
N GLY A 236 -9.49 -1.12 -14.89
CA GLY A 236 -10.59 -1.78 -14.19
C GLY A 236 -10.02 -3.07 -13.62
N THR A 237 -10.03 -3.21 -12.30
CA THR A 237 -9.82 -4.50 -11.64
C THR A 237 -11.02 -5.40 -11.95
N VAL A 238 -11.09 -5.87 -13.21
CA VAL A 238 -11.75 -7.13 -13.49
C VAL A 238 -10.82 -8.18 -12.88
N PHE A 239 -11.27 -8.76 -11.77
CA PHE A 239 -10.61 -9.82 -11.02
C PHE A 239 -9.97 -10.84 -11.97
N ASN A 240 -8.65 -10.81 -12.06
CA ASN A 240 -7.93 -11.81 -12.82
C ASN A 240 -7.99 -13.11 -12.01
N ASN A 241 -8.77 -14.07 -12.50
CA ASN A 241 -8.81 -15.45 -12.04
C ASN A 241 -7.45 -16.10 -12.30
N ASN A 242 -6.50 -15.93 -11.39
CA ASN A 242 -5.34 -16.81 -11.34
C ASN A 242 -5.65 -17.94 -10.36
N ARG A 243 -6.30 -18.98 -10.91
CA ARG A 243 -6.17 -20.34 -10.38
C ARG A 243 -4.69 -20.73 -10.52
N LYS A 244 -4.06 -21.08 -9.40
CA LYS A 244 -3.03 -22.12 -9.34
C LYS A 244 -3.41 -23.05 -8.20
#